data_AF-A0A4R3Z5Z3-F1
#
_entry.id   AF-A0A4R3Z5Z3-F1
#
_cell.length_a   1.000
_cell.length_b   1.000
_cell.length_c   1.000
_cell.angle_alpha   90.00
_cell.angle_beta   90.00
_cell.angle_gamma   90.00
#
_symmetry.space_group_name_H-M   'P 1'
#
loop_
_entity.id
_entity.type
_entity.pdbx_description
1 polymer ?
#
loop_
_entity_poly.entity_id
_entity_poly.type
_entity_poly.pdbx_seq_one_letter_code
_entity_poly.pdbx_strand_id
1 'polypeptide(L)'
;MKKIRMFAYNFINPITIILYGTGLYYLYRYSTQLVYHEFYELLDILFILLGIGFILLIWFLTSLVLAFQGYKVEAKICNLKYFRIIGMVILIVGGIIFSAKLTDYHNTHKDTFKQCEYTIDLQLDEVYSKKEWLDIVNKQIQNIIPSDEKKYIDKSSFIQCHSSGSIESYDLKLYYNKYKDSYVHHFTYSYSKLHVKLYREAYGMIIENNARYNDFIKSIEKITEPKNKYELSLVSTPNEIEHTKYYKIDNNNYLQLRIINDTDFNK
;
A
#
# COMPACT_ATOMS: atom_id res chain seq x y z
N MET A 1 45.25 -6.19 22.71
CA MET A 1 44.89 -7.55 22.26
C MET A 1 44.30 -8.46 23.35
N LYS A 2 44.87 -8.56 24.57
CA LYS A 2 44.38 -9.48 25.62
C LYS A 2 42.92 -9.21 26.05
N LYS A 3 42.56 -7.93 26.25
CA LYS A 3 41.19 -7.52 26.66
C LYS A 3 40.13 -7.79 25.60
N ILE A 4 40.44 -7.54 24.32
CA ILE A 4 39.53 -7.82 23.19
C ILE A 4 39.24 -9.34 23.06
N ARG A 5 40.26 -10.19 23.22
CA ARG A 5 40.06 -11.64 23.24
C ARG A 5 39.21 -12.10 24.43
N MET A 6 39.37 -11.48 25.61
CA MET A 6 38.53 -11.79 26.78
C MET A 6 37.08 -11.33 26.59
N PHE A 7 36.87 -10.15 25.98
CA PHE A 7 35.54 -9.68 25.63
C PHE A 7 34.82 -10.66 24.70
N ALA A 8 35.46 -11.05 23.59
CA ALA A 8 34.90 -12.04 22.67
C ALA A 8 34.61 -13.39 23.34
N TYR A 9 35.47 -13.79 24.30
CA TYR A 9 35.30 -15.02 25.07
C TYR A 9 34.05 -15.01 25.97
N ASN A 10 33.77 -13.86 26.60
CA ASN A 10 32.63 -13.67 27.50
C ASN A 10 31.33 -13.41 26.73
N PHE A 11 31.42 -12.65 25.63
CA PHE A 11 30.26 -12.23 24.84
C PHE A 11 29.70 -13.38 23.99
N ILE A 12 30.56 -14.17 23.34
CA ILE A 12 30.12 -15.24 22.43
C ILE A 12 29.86 -16.52 23.22
N ASN A 13 28.60 -16.73 23.58
CA ASN A 13 28.12 -17.91 24.29
C ASN A 13 26.83 -18.45 23.65
N PRO A 14 26.36 -19.65 24.04
CA PRO A 14 25.17 -20.26 23.45
C PRO A 14 23.90 -19.43 23.56
N ILE A 15 23.70 -18.75 24.68
CA ILE A 15 22.52 -17.90 24.92
C ILE A 15 22.54 -16.72 23.95
N THR A 16 23.70 -16.07 23.78
CA THR A 16 23.86 -14.95 22.83
C THR A 16 23.60 -15.37 21.39
N ILE A 17 24.06 -16.56 20.99
CA ILE A 17 23.84 -17.10 19.63
C ILE A 17 22.35 -17.42 19.41
N ILE A 18 21.68 -18.04 20.40
CA ILE A 18 20.24 -18.34 20.33
C ILE A 18 19.44 -17.05 20.24
N LEU A 19 19.69 -16.08 21.12
CA LEU A 19 19.00 -14.78 21.12
C LEU A 19 19.21 -14.03 19.80
N TYR A 20 20.43 -14.07 19.26
CA TYR A 20 20.73 -13.47 17.96
C TYR A 20 19.98 -14.16 16.82
N GLY A 21 19.96 -15.50 16.79
CA GLY A 21 19.21 -16.26 15.79
C GLY A 21 17.70 -15.99 15.86
N THR A 22 17.14 -15.93 17.06
CA THR A 22 15.74 -15.54 17.29
C THR A 22 15.49 -14.11 16.81
N GLY A 23 16.38 -13.17 17.12
CA GLY A 23 16.29 -11.79 16.64
C GLY A 23 16.30 -11.69 15.10
N LEU A 24 17.19 -12.43 14.43
CA LEU A 24 17.21 -12.51 12.96
C LEU A 24 15.92 -13.10 12.38
N TYR A 25 15.36 -14.15 13.00
CA TYR A 25 14.09 -14.73 12.58
C TYR A 25 12.94 -13.74 12.69
N TYR A 26 12.82 -13.01 13.81
CA TYR A 26 11.77 -12.01 13.99
C TYR A 26 11.97 -10.78 13.10
N LEU A 27 13.20 -10.36 12.84
CA LEU A 27 13.49 -9.31 11.87
C LEU A 27 13.13 -9.72 10.43
N TYR A 28 13.40 -10.98 10.07
CA TYR A 28 12.95 -11.54 8.79
C TYR A 28 11.42 -11.54 8.70
N ARG A 29 10.73 -12.02 9.74
CA ARG A 29 9.27 -12.03 9.79
C ARG A 29 8.69 -10.61 9.72
N TYR A 30 9.30 -9.65 10.43
CA TYR A 30 8.96 -8.23 10.38
C TYR A 30 9.00 -7.68 8.95
N SER A 31 10.08 -7.95 8.20
CA SER A 31 10.20 -7.52 6.80
C SER A 31 9.10 -8.13 5.92
N THR A 32 8.73 -9.40 6.14
CA THR A 32 7.64 -10.02 5.36
C THR A 32 6.25 -9.50 5.76
N GLN A 33 6.02 -9.12 7.02
CA GLN A 33 4.71 -8.70 7.51
C GLN A 33 4.41 -7.20 7.33
N LEU A 34 5.44 -6.36 7.19
CA LEU A 34 5.33 -4.93 6.85
C LEU A 34 4.46 -4.65 5.62
N VAL A 35 4.35 -5.63 4.71
CA VAL A 35 3.59 -5.51 3.46
C VAL A 35 2.16 -6.03 3.60
N TYR A 36 1.84 -6.85 4.61
CA TYR A 36 0.64 -7.71 4.54
C TYR A 36 -0.25 -7.80 5.80
N HIS A 37 0.12 -7.29 6.99
CA HIS A 37 -0.64 -7.57 8.23
C HIS A 37 -0.96 -6.32 9.07
N GLU A 38 -1.92 -6.45 10.00
CA GLU A 38 -2.46 -5.39 10.84
C GLU A 38 -1.42 -4.77 11.80
N PHE A 39 -1.64 -3.51 12.17
CA PHE A 39 -0.77 -2.70 13.04
C PHE A 39 -0.44 -3.36 14.40
N TYR A 40 -1.35 -4.17 14.95
CA TYR A 40 -1.14 -4.85 16.23
C TYR A 40 -0.08 -5.96 16.16
N GLU A 41 -0.04 -6.75 15.09
CA GLU A 41 1.00 -7.77 14.91
C GLU A 41 2.39 -7.16 14.69
N LEU A 42 2.43 -5.98 14.06
CA LEU A 42 3.65 -5.21 13.87
C LEU A 42 4.23 -4.74 15.23
N LEU A 43 3.36 -4.27 16.12
CA LEU A 43 3.72 -3.85 17.48
C LEU A 43 4.29 -5.00 18.31
N ASP A 44 3.66 -6.18 18.28
CA ASP A 44 4.13 -7.35 19.02
C ASP A 44 5.56 -7.75 18.62
N ILE A 45 5.87 -7.73 17.33
CA ILE A 45 7.21 -8.03 16.83
C ILE A 45 8.22 -6.96 17.23
N LEU A 46 7.83 -5.69 17.19
CA LEU A 46 8.67 -4.59 17.64
C LEU A 46 9.03 -4.74 19.13
N PHE A 47 8.05 -5.08 19.98
CA PHE A 47 8.28 -5.31 21.41
C PHE A 47 9.22 -6.49 21.66
N ILE A 48 9.07 -7.61 20.93
CA ILE A 48 9.97 -8.76 21.03
C ILE A 48 11.40 -8.37 20.62
N LEU A 49 11.57 -7.62 19.53
CA LEU A 49 12.88 -7.17 19.05
C LEU A 49 13.55 -6.21 20.03
N LEU A 50 12.78 -5.28 20.62
CA LEU A 50 13.26 -4.38 21.68
C LEU A 50 13.71 -5.17 22.91
N GLY A 51 12.93 -6.17 23.34
CA GLY A 51 13.28 -7.04 24.46
C GLY A 51 14.57 -7.82 24.23
N ILE A 52 14.72 -8.44 23.05
CA ILE A 52 15.96 -9.15 22.66
C ILE A 52 17.15 -8.18 22.61
N GLY A 53 16.96 -7.00 22.01
CA GLY A 53 17.99 -5.96 21.93
C GLY A 53 18.46 -5.49 23.30
N PHE A 54 17.54 -5.28 24.23
CA PHE A 54 17.85 -4.87 25.61
C PHE A 54 18.64 -5.93 26.37
N ILE A 55 18.26 -7.20 26.26
CA ILE A 55 18.99 -8.32 26.88
C ILE A 55 20.42 -8.42 26.31
N LEU A 56 20.56 -8.32 24.98
CA LEU A 56 21.87 -8.36 24.33
C LEU A 56 22.75 -7.16 24.72
N LEU A 57 22.18 -5.98 24.90
CA LEU A 57 22.89 -4.78 25.34
C LEU A 57 23.42 -4.92 26.77
N ILE A 58 22.59 -5.39 27.71
CA ILE A 58 23.03 -5.67 29.08
C ILE A 58 24.18 -6.69 29.07
N TRP A 59 24.04 -7.75 28.27
CA TRP A 59 25.06 -8.78 28.15
C TRP A 59 26.36 -8.26 27.54
N PHE A 60 26.27 -7.38 26.54
CA PHE A 60 27.40 -6.69 25.94
C PHE A 60 28.16 -5.86 26.99
N LEU A 61 27.46 -5.02 27.74
CA LEU A 61 28.05 -4.18 28.79
C LEU A 61 28.70 -5.03 29.88
N THR A 62 28.03 -6.10 30.31
CA THR A 62 28.55 -7.03 31.31
C THR A 62 29.82 -7.71 30.82
N SER A 63 29.83 -8.20 29.58
CA SER A 63 31.00 -8.83 28.94
C SER A 63 32.17 -7.84 28.81
N LEU A 64 31.88 -6.57 28.54
CA LEU A 64 32.85 -5.50 28.44
C LEU A 64 33.51 -5.22 29.80
N VAL A 65 32.71 -5.02 30.85
CA VAL A 65 33.19 -4.78 32.22
C VAL A 65 34.07 -5.95 32.69
N LEU A 66 33.63 -7.19 32.50
CA LEU A 66 34.39 -8.38 32.89
C LEU A 66 35.73 -8.48 32.13
N ALA A 67 35.76 -8.11 30.85
CA ALA A 67 36.99 -8.09 30.07
C ALA A 67 37.97 -7.01 30.54
N PHE A 68 37.48 -5.86 31.00
CA PHE A 68 38.31 -4.82 31.59
C PHE A 68 38.88 -5.22 32.96
N GLN A 69 38.10 -5.96 33.75
CA GLN A 69 38.51 -6.53 35.05
C GLN A 69 39.39 -7.78 34.92
N GLY A 70 39.51 -8.36 33.72
CA GLY A 70 40.35 -9.53 33.45
C GLY A 70 39.70 -10.88 33.78
N TYR A 71 38.40 -10.90 34.05
CA TYR A 71 37.64 -12.12 34.35
C TYR A 71 37.20 -12.85 33.09
N LYS A 72 37.22 -14.19 33.15
CA LYS A 72 36.69 -15.09 32.13
C LYS A 72 35.49 -15.84 32.68
N VAL A 73 34.37 -15.79 31.97
CA VAL A 73 33.17 -16.56 32.31
C VAL A 73 33.16 -17.83 31.48
N GLU A 74 33.21 -18.99 32.15
CA GLU A 74 33.05 -20.30 31.51
C GLU A 74 31.59 -20.74 31.60
N ALA A 75 30.87 -20.65 30.49
CA ALA A 75 29.55 -21.24 30.39
C ALA A 75 29.69 -22.77 30.28
N LYS A 76 29.30 -23.51 31.34
CA LYS A 76 29.33 -24.99 31.39
C LYS A 76 28.35 -25.68 30.42
N ILE A 77 27.54 -24.91 29.68
CA ILE A 77 26.35 -25.42 28.98
C ILE A 77 26.68 -26.12 27.65
N CYS A 78 27.87 -25.94 27.06
CA CYS A 78 28.29 -26.68 25.86
C CYS A 78 29.83 -26.75 25.76
N ASN A 79 30.41 -27.95 25.94
CA ASN A 79 31.86 -28.17 25.92
C ASN A 79 32.39 -28.52 24.50
N LEU A 80 31.86 -27.85 23.47
CA LEU A 80 32.25 -28.08 22.08
C LEU A 80 33.46 -27.21 21.71
N LYS A 81 34.58 -27.86 21.39
CA LYS A 81 35.89 -27.24 21.10
C LYS A 81 35.84 -26.11 20.05
N TYR A 82 34.87 -26.15 19.13
CA TYR A 82 34.70 -25.20 18.04
C TYR A 82 33.47 -24.28 18.16
N PHE A 83 32.70 -24.38 19.26
CA PHE A 83 31.43 -23.66 19.42
C PHE A 83 31.56 -22.15 19.22
N ARG A 84 32.63 -21.54 19.74
CA ARG A 84 32.87 -20.10 19.62
C ARG A 84 33.22 -19.66 18.19
N ILE A 85 33.95 -20.51 17.46
CA ILE A 85 34.29 -20.25 16.06
C ILE A 85 33.02 -20.35 15.22
N ILE A 86 32.22 -21.40 15.45
CA ILE A 86 30.91 -21.58 14.81
C ILE A 86 29.98 -20.39 15.12
N GLY A 87 29.94 -19.94 16.39
CA GLY A 87 29.18 -18.77 16.81
C GLY A 87 29.60 -17.46 16.14
N MET A 88 30.91 -17.20 16.02
CA MET A 88 31.42 -16.05 15.25
C MET A 88 31.00 -16.12 13.78
N VAL A 89 31.09 -17.30 13.16
CA VAL A 89 30.69 -17.49 11.76
C VAL A 89 29.20 -17.23 11.59
N ILE A 90 28.34 -17.74 12.48
CA ILE A 90 26.89 -17.51 12.44
C ILE A 90 26.57 -16.01 12.58
N LEU A 91 27.24 -15.30 13.49
CA LEU A 91 27.04 -13.86 13.69
C LEU A 91 27.41 -13.05 12.44
N ILE A 92 28.59 -13.33 11.84
CA ILE A 92 29.08 -12.58 10.68
C ILE A 92 28.27 -12.92 9.43
N VAL A 93 28.11 -14.21 9.12
CA VAL A 93 27.40 -14.65 7.90
C VAL A 93 25.91 -14.35 8.00
N GLY A 94 25.29 -14.57 9.17
CA GLY A 94 23.89 -14.22 9.42
C GLY A 94 23.63 -12.73 9.27
N GLY A 95 24.53 -11.88 9.81
CA GLY A 95 24.45 -10.43 9.65
C GLY A 95 24.55 -9.98 8.19
N ILE A 96 25.50 -10.53 7.42
CA ILE A 96 25.68 -10.20 5.99
C ILE A 96 24.45 -10.63 5.18
N ILE A 97 23.96 -11.87 5.34
CA ILE A 97 22.77 -12.36 4.62
C ILE A 97 21.55 -11.52 4.97
N PHE A 98 21.40 -11.16 6.25
CA PHE A 98 20.30 -10.32 6.71
C PHE A 98 20.38 -8.91 6.12
N SER A 99 21.53 -8.24 6.18
CA SER A 99 21.71 -6.91 5.60
C SER A 99 21.49 -6.91 4.08
N ALA A 100 21.95 -7.94 3.37
CA ALA A 100 21.68 -8.10 1.93
C ALA A 100 20.17 -8.23 1.66
N LYS A 101 19.48 -9.12 2.38
CA LYS A 101 18.02 -9.29 2.24
C LYS A 101 17.24 -8.04 2.64
N LEU A 102 17.66 -7.31 3.67
CA LEU A 102 17.03 -6.06 4.08
C LEU A 102 17.19 -4.98 3.01
N THR A 103 18.37 -4.92 2.37
CA THR A 103 18.65 -3.99 1.28
C THR A 103 17.85 -4.34 0.03
N ASP A 104 17.78 -5.62 -0.32
CA ASP A 104 16.92 -6.11 -1.42
C ASP A 104 15.44 -5.83 -1.13
N TYR A 105 14.98 -6.09 0.10
CA TYR A 105 13.62 -5.80 0.52
C TYR A 105 13.32 -4.29 0.44
N HIS A 106 14.20 -3.44 0.97
CA HIS A 106 14.08 -1.99 0.87
C HIS A 106 14.03 -1.56 -0.59
N ASN A 107 14.94 -2.02 -1.44
CA ASN A 107 14.97 -1.66 -2.87
C ASN A 107 13.75 -2.17 -3.63
N THR A 108 13.23 -3.35 -3.30
CA THR A 108 12.05 -3.95 -3.96
C THR A 108 10.74 -3.32 -3.50
N HIS A 109 10.69 -2.76 -2.28
CA HIS A 109 9.46 -2.23 -1.68
C HIS A 109 9.47 -0.72 -1.41
N LYS A 110 10.56 -0.02 -1.74
CA LYS A 110 10.69 1.45 -1.63
C LYS A 110 9.55 2.17 -2.35
N ASP A 111 9.08 1.59 -3.45
CA ASP A 111 8.05 2.18 -4.31
C ASP A 111 6.66 1.53 -4.09
N THR A 112 6.59 0.40 -3.39
CA THR A 112 5.36 -0.41 -3.26
C THR A 112 4.46 0.05 -2.10
N PHE A 113 5.00 0.82 -1.15
CA PHE A 113 4.32 1.12 0.13
C PHE A 113 4.40 2.58 0.58
N LYS A 114 4.50 3.53 -0.35
CA LYS A 114 3.84 4.80 -0.06
C LYS A 114 2.35 4.53 -0.17
N GLN A 115 1.56 4.89 0.85
CA GLN A 115 0.20 5.35 0.58
C GLN A 115 0.36 6.43 -0.49
N CYS A 116 0.18 6.06 -1.77
CA CYS A 116 0.46 6.91 -2.90
C CYS A 116 -0.69 7.92 -3.00
N GLU A 117 -0.76 8.82 -2.04
CA GLU A 117 -1.47 10.08 -2.16
C GLU A 117 -0.53 11.03 -2.90
N TYR A 118 -0.85 11.30 -4.16
CA TYR A 118 -0.15 12.32 -4.92
C TYR A 118 -1.17 13.17 -5.67
N THR A 119 -0.78 14.41 -5.92
CA THR A 119 -1.59 15.35 -6.68
C THR A 119 -0.85 15.65 -7.97
N ILE A 120 -1.57 15.52 -9.08
CA ILE A 120 -1.11 16.01 -10.38
C ILE A 120 -1.86 17.32 -10.61
N ASP A 121 -1.12 18.42 -10.71
CA ASP A 121 -1.69 19.65 -11.23
C ASP A 121 -2.03 19.39 -12.71
N LEU A 122 -3.34 19.35 -13.00
CA LEU A 122 -3.81 19.31 -14.36
C LEU A 122 -4.23 20.73 -14.68
N GLN A 123 -3.47 21.45 -15.50
CA GLN A 123 -3.92 22.75 -16.03
C GLN A 123 -5.12 22.51 -16.93
N LEU A 124 -6.31 22.43 -16.33
CA LEU A 124 -7.58 22.18 -17.00
C LEU A 124 -8.32 23.49 -17.30
N ASP A 125 -7.57 24.60 -17.36
CA ASP A 125 -8.07 25.96 -17.51
C ASP A 125 -8.63 26.24 -18.92
N GLU A 126 -8.45 25.30 -19.85
CA GLU A 126 -9.10 25.29 -21.15
C GLU A 126 -10.26 24.28 -21.13
N VAL A 127 -11.40 24.62 -21.70
CA VAL A 127 -12.61 23.80 -21.72
C VAL A 127 -12.33 22.45 -22.40
N TYR A 128 -11.90 21.44 -21.64
CA TYR A 128 -11.62 20.12 -22.19
C TYR A 128 -12.92 19.48 -22.68
N SER A 129 -12.91 19.03 -23.92
CA SER A 129 -13.96 18.18 -24.45
C SER A 129 -14.00 16.85 -23.67
N LYS A 130 -15.18 16.23 -23.61
CA LYS A 130 -15.37 14.89 -23.02
C LYS A 130 -14.32 13.88 -23.49
N LYS A 131 -13.89 13.98 -24.75
CA LYS A 131 -12.86 13.13 -25.35
C LYS A 131 -11.48 13.33 -24.74
N GLU A 132 -11.03 14.58 -24.61
CA GLU A 132 -9.69 14.87 -24.10
C GLU A 132 -9.56 14.50 -22.62
N TRP A 133 -10.61 14.73 -21.84
CA TRP A 133 -10.66 14.24 -20.45
C TRP A 133 -10.54 12.71 -20.38
N LEU A 134 -11.32 11.99 -21.20
CA LEU A 134 -11.25 10.53 -21.26
C LEU A 134 -9.82 10.08 -21.58
N ASP A 135 -9.16 10.71 -22.55
CA ASP A 135 -7.78 10.38 -22.93
C ASP A 135 -6.79 10.59 -21.78
N ILE A 136 -6.90 11.72 -21.05
CA ILE A 136 -6.04 12.01 -19.89
C ILE A 136 -6.26 10.97 -18.78
N VAL A 137 -7.52 10.74 -18.40
CA VAL A 137 -7.87 9.79 -17.32
C VAL A 137 -7.43 8.37 -17.68
N ASN A 138 -7.70 7.92 -18.92
CA ASN A 138 -7.26 6.63 -19.42
C ASN A 138 -5.73 6.48 -19.36
N LYS A 139 -4.99 7.51 -19.81
CA LYS A 139 -3.53 7.51 -19.79
C LYS A 139 -2.99 7.41 -18.36
N GLN A 140 -3.58 8.14 -17.41
CA GLN A 140 -3.18 8.03 -16.00
C GLN A 140 -3.47 6.63 -15.46
N ILE A 141 -4.65 6.09 -15.69
CA ILE A 141 -5.01 4.74 -15.24
C ILE A 141 -4.11 3.65 -15.84
N GLN A 142 -3.69 3.79 -17.10
CA GLN A 142 -2.76 2.87 -17.76
C GLN A 142 -1.35 2.94 -17.18
N ASN A 143 -0.87 4.14 -16.83
CA ASN A 143 0.43 4.31 -16.19
C ASN A 143 0.48 3.68 -14.79
N ILE A 144 -0.66 3.65 -14.10
CA ILE A 144 -0.76 3.25 -12.70
C ILE A 144 -1.13 1.77 -12.55
N ILE A 145 -2.14 1.31 -13.30
CA ILE A 145 -2.71 -0.03 -13.17
C ILE A 145 -2.32 -0.86 -14.40
N PRO A 146 -1.66 -2.03 -14.22
CA PRO A 146 -1.31 -2.93 -15.31
C PRO A 146 -2.47 -3.20 -16.27
N SER A 147 -2.16 -3.35 -17.55
CA SER A 147 -3.16 -3.48 -18.62
C SER A 147 -3.91 -4.81 -18.61
N ASP A 148 -3.31 -5.85 -18.03
CA ASP A 148 -3.84 -7.20 -17.93
C ASP A 148 -4.84 -7.38 -16.77
N GLU A 149 -4.86 -6.45 -15.82
CA GLU A 149 -5.76 -6.52 -14.67
C GLU A 149 -7.20 -6.13 -15.02
N LYS A 150 -8.17 -6.88 -14.48
CA LYS A 150 -9.59 -6.53 -14.59
C LYS A 150 -9.91 -5.37 -13.64
N LYS A 151 -10.47 -4.30 -14.21
CA LYS A 151 -10.75 -3.03 -13.52
C LYS A 151 -12.27 -2.82 -13.40
N TYR A 152 -12.72 -2.43 -12.21
CA TYR A 152 -14.12 -2.23 -11.89
C TYR A 152 -14.31 -0.85 -11.25
N ILE A 153 -15.38 -0.13 -11.60
CA ILE A 153 -15.71 1.15 -10.99
C ILE A 153 -16.72 0.97 -9.87
N ASP A 154 -16.47 1.65 -8.75
CA ASP A 154 -17.38 1.73 -7.61
C ASP A 154 -18.67 2.49 -7.92
N LYS A 155 -19.77 2.06 -7.31
CA LYS A 155 -21.08 2.74 -7.45
C LYS A 155 -21.13 4.14 -6.85
N SER A 156 -20.27 4.47 -5.88
CA SER A 156 -20.17 5.85 -5.37
C SER A 156 -19.46 6.81 -6.32
N SER A 157 -18.95 6.31 -7.46
CA SER A 157 -18.25 7.14 -8.44
C SER A 157 -19.22 8.04 -9.21
N PHE A 158 -18.82 9.29 -9.44
CA PHE A 158 -19.60 10.29 -10.17
C PHE A 158 -18.73 11.21 -11.03
N ILE A 159 -19.36 11.87 -12.02
CA ILE A 159 -18.76 12.91 -12.86
C ILE A 159 -19.74 14.08 -12.95
N GLN A 160 -19.31 15.28 -12.60
CA GLN A 160 -20.09 16.51 -12.74
C GLN A 160 -19.57 17.34 -13.90
N CYS A 161 -20.50 17.84 -14.71
CA CYS A 161 -20.21 18.61 -15.90
C CYS A 161 -20.97 19.94 -15.90
N HIS A 162 -20.30 20.98 -16.41
CA HIS A 162 -20.91 22.26 -16.74
C HIS A 162 -21.92 22.14 -17.91
N SER A 163 -22.71 23.19 -18.12
CA SER A 163 -23.65 23.30 -19.25
C SER A 163 -22.99 23.24 -20.64
N SER A 164 -21.69 23.51 -20.71
CA SER A 164 -20.85 23.35 -21.91
C SER A 164 -20.45 21.90 -22.19
N GLY A 165 -20.76 20.95 -21.30
CA GLY A 165 -20.29 19.56 -21.39
C GLY A 165 -18.90 19.32 -20.79
N SER A 166 -18.16 20.39 -20.45
CA SER A 166 -16.86 20.28 -19.80
C SER A 166 -16.97 19.83 -18.35
N ILE A 167 -15.97 19.11 -17.88
CA ILE A 167 -15.98 18.48 -16.56
C ILE A 167 -15.59 19.49 -15.48
N GLU A 168 -16.45 19.60 -14.49
CA GLU A 168 -16.29 20.46 -13.31
C GLU A 168 -15.56 19.71 -12.19
N SER A 169 -15.98 18.47 -11.92
CA SER A 169 -15.38 17.60 -10.91
C SER A 169 -15.69 16.13 -11.19
N TYR A 170 -14.88 15.22 -10.63
CA TYR A 170 -15.24 13.80 -10.59
C TYR A 170 -14.63 13.11 -9.38
N ASP A 171 -15.30 12.06 -8.94
CA ASP A 171 -14.79 11.08 -7.97
C ASP A 171 -14.93 9.70 -8.61
N LEU A 172 -13.81 9.06 -8.93
CA LEU A 172 -13.77 7.72 -9.52
C LEU A 172 -12.98 6.78 -8.63
N LYS A 173 -13.61 5.71 -8.16
CA LYS A 173 -12.93 4.64 -7.41
C LYS A 173 -12.83 3.39 -8.29
N LEU A 174 -11.60 2.95 -8.50
CA LEU A 174 -11.23 1.85 -9.38
C LEU A 174 -10.68 0.68 -8.59
N TYR A 175 -11.42 -0.42 -8.60
CA TYR A 175 -11.04 -1.69 -8.01
C TYR A 175 -10.33 -2.58 -9.02
N TYR A 176 -9.24 -3.20 -8.58
CA TYR A 176 -8.58 -4.30 -9.31
C TYR A 176 -7.95 -5.27 -8.32
N ASN A 177 -7.79 -6.52 -8.73
CA ASN A 177 -7.15 -7.54 -7.92
C ASN A 177 -5.75 -7.78 -8.42
N LYS A 178 -4.76 -7.91 -7.55
CA LYS A 178 -3.40 -8.29 -7.92
C LYS A 178 -2.85 -9.23 -6.86
N TYR A 179 -2.31 -10.38 -7.26
CA TYR A 179 -1.71 -11.38 -6.35
C TYR A 179 -2.57 -11.76 -5.13
N LYS A 180 -3.89 -11.93 -5.32
CA LYS A 180 -4.91 -12.24 -4.28
C LYS A 180 -5.30 -11.09 -3.36
N ASP A 181 -4.76 -9.89 -3.57
CA ASP A 181 -5.15 -8.68 -2.86
C ASP A 181 -6.05 -7.80 -3.72
N SER A 182 -6.99 -7.09 -3.08
CA SER A 182 -7.83 -6.09 -3.73
C SER A 182 -7.27 -4.70 -3.47
N TYR A 183 -7.13 -3.93 -4.54
CA TYR A 183 -6.60 -2.58 -4.53
C TYR A 183 -7.64 -1.60 -5.04
N VAL A 184 -7.64 -0.40 -4.47
CA VAL A 184 -8.54 0.70 -4.83
C VAL A 184 -7.70 1.91 -5.18
N HIS A 185 -7.81 2.35 -6.43
CA HIS A 185 -7.36 3.69 -6.81
C HIS A 185 -8.53 4.65 -6.75
N HIS A 186 -8.40 5.70 -5.94
CA HIS A 186 -9.35 6.77 -5.81
C HIS A 186 -8.81 8.00 -6.55
N PHE A 187 -9.51 8.40 -7.61
CA PHE A 187 -9.20 9.54 -8.44
C PHE A 187 -10.22 10.64 -8.16
N THR A 188 -9.79 11.72 -7.53
CA THR A 188 -10.63 12.89 -7.25
C THR A 188 -10.12 14.07 -8.05
N TYR A 189 -10.97 14.64 -8.87
CA TYR A 189 -10.67 15.86 -9.60
C TYR A 189 -11.57 17.00 -9.12
N SER A 190 -10.94 18.06 -8.65
CA SER A 190 -11.60 19.33 -8.34
C SER A 190 -10.57 20.45 -8.39
N TYR A 191 -11.02 21.69 -8.64
CA TYR A 191 -10.17 22.88 -8.62
C TYR A 191 -8.89 22.76 -9.48
N SER A 192 -9.00 22.23 -10.70
CA SER A 192 -7.87 21.99 -11.62
C SER A 192 -6.78 21.06 -11.06
N LYS A 193 -7.12 20.15 -10.13
CA LYS A 193 -6.17 19.19 -9.55
C LYS A 193 -6.72 17.79 -9.54
N LEU A 194 -5.93 16.84 -10.02
CA LEU A 194 -6.20 15.41 -9.89
C LEU A 194 -5.46 14.86 -8.69
N HIS A 195 -6.22 14.54 -7.65
CA HIS A 195 -5.75 13.81 -6.48
C HIS A 195 -5.92 12.32 -6.74
N VAL A 196 -4.83 11.57 -6.62
CA VAL A 196 -4.83 10.11 -6.71
C VAL A 196 -4.46 9.54 -5.37
N LYS A 197 -5.26 8.60 -4.88
CA LYS A 197 -4.99 7.84 -3.66
C LYS A 197 -5.04 6.35 -3.95
N LEU A 198 -4.17 5.58 -3.29
CA LEU A 198 -4.15 4.12 -3.37
C LEU A 198 -4.40 3.53 -1.99
N TYR A 199 -5.42 2.68 -1.91
CA TYR A 199 -5.75 1.90 -0.74
C TYR A 199 -5.70 0.42 -1.05
N ARG A 200 -5.30 -0.37 -0.06
CA ARG A 200 -5.46 -1.82 -0.08
C ARG A 200 -6.69 -2.16 0.75
N GLU A 201 -7.60 -2.93 0.20
CA GLU A 201 -8.71 -3.50 0.95
C GLU A 201 -8.43 -4.97 1.23
N ALA A 202 -8.56 -5.37 2.51
CA ALA A 202 -8.55 -6.77 2.87
C ALA A 202 -9.82 -7.45 2.34
N TYR A 203 -9.63 -8.64 1.76
CA TYR A 203 -10.62 -9.61 1.28
C TYR A 203 -12.09 -9.28 1.65
N GLY A 204 -12.92 -9.04 0.63
CA GLY A 204 -14.38 -9.22 0.77
C GLY A 204 -15.29 -8.10 0.28
N MET A 205 -14.79 -6.96 -0.20
CA MET A 205 -15.69 -5.95 -0.79
C MET A 205 -16.01 -6.24 -2.26
N ILE A 206 -17.31 -6.18 -2.52
CA ILE A 206 -18.07 -6.86 -3.57
C ILE A 206 -17.79 -6.24 -4.94
N ILE A 207 -16.75 -6.70 -5.62
CA ILE A 207 -16.52 -6.43 -7.05
C ILE A 207 -17.69 -6.93 -7.90
N GLU A 208 -18.40 -7.97 -7.44
CA GLU A 208 -19.45 -8.66 -8.21
C GLU A 208 -20.62 -7.76 -8.64
N ASN A 209 -20.82 -6.64 -7.94
CA ASN A 209 -21.87 -5.68 -8.26
C ASN A 209 -21.38 -4.44 -9.01
N ASN A 210 -20.06 -4.29 -9.20
CA ASN A 210 -19.46 -3.10 -9.82
C ASN A 210 -19.37 -3.24 -11.35
N ALA A 211 -19.49 -2.12 -12.04
CA ALA A 211 -19.40 -2.07 -13.49
C ALA A 211 -17.94 -2.23 -13.94
N ARG A 212 -17.70 -2.92 -15.06
CA ARG A 212 -16.36 -2.95 -15.67
C ARG A 212 -15.98 -1.57 -16.18
N TYR A 213 -14.74 -1.17 -15.94
CA TYR A 213 -14.22 0.14 -16.35
C TYR A 213 -14.41 0.41 -17.85
N ASN A 214 -14.07 -0.54 -18.71
CA ASN A 214 -14.16 -0.37 -20.16
C ASN A 214 -15.62 -0.19 -20.63
N ASP A 215 -16.58 -0.82 -19.96
CA ASP A 215 -18.00 -0.72 -20.33
C ASP A 215 -18.60 0.60 -19.83
N PHE A 216 -18.12 1.10 -18.69
CA PHE A 216 -18.40 2.46 -18.22
C PHE A 216 -17.90 3.52 -19.21
N ILE A 217 -16.64 3.43 -19.66
CA ILE A 217 -16.06 4.39 -20.63
C ILE A 217 -16.86 4.40 -21.94
N LYS A 218 -17.15 3.23 -22.50
CA LYS A 218 -18.01 3.11 -23.70
C LYS A 218 -19.40 3.71 -23.51
N SER A 219 -19.92 3.69 -22.29
CA SER A 219 -21.24 4.27 -21.98
C SER A 219 -21.17 5.79 -21.93
N ILE A 220 -20.10 6.37 -21.36
CA ILE A 220 -19.85 7.82 -21.39
C ILE A 220 -19.72 8.35 -22.82
N GLU A 221 -19.01 7.64 -23.68
CA GLU A 221 -18.80 8.03 -25.07
C GLU A 221 -20.14 8.20 -25.83
N LYS A 222 -21.14 7.38 -25.50
CA LYS A 222 -22.48 7.40 -26.13
C LYS A 222 -23.40 8.52 -25.63
N ILE A 223 -23.03 9.22 -24.56
CA ILE A 223 -23.88 10.28 -23.99
C ILE A 223 -23.95 11.47 -24.94
N THR A 224 -25.17 11.86 -25.29
CA THR A 224 -25.44 13.19 -25.84
C THR A 224 -25.52 14.20 -24.71
N GLU A 225 -24.60 15.16 -24.70
CA GLU A 225 -24.45 16.14 -23.63
C GLU A 225 -25.64 17.12 -23.62
N PRO A 226 -26.32 17.30 -22.47
CA PRO A 226 -27.38 18.30 -22.34
C PRO A 226 -26.79 19.72 -22.28
N LYS A 227 -27.59 20.72 -22.61
CA LYS A 227 -27.24 22.15 -22.50
C LYS A 227 -27.33 22.70 -21.06
N ASN A 228 -27.40 21.82 -20.07
CA ASN A 228 -27.60 22.14 -18.66
C ASN A 228 -26.46 21.51 -17.86
N LYS A 229 -26.21 21.98 -16.63
CA LYS A 229 -25.33 21.28 -15.70
C LYS A 229 -25.88 19.87 -15.45
N TYR A 230 -25.01 18.87 -15.41
CA TYR A 230 -25.44 17.48 -15.21
C TYR A 230 -24.43 16.67 -14.42
N GLU A 231 -24.92 15.61 -13.79
CA GLU A 231 -24.13 14.59 -13.12
C GLU A 231 -24.33 13.24 -13.79
N LEU A 232 -23.23 12.50 -13.92
CA LEU A 232 -23.22 11.10 -14.27
C LEU A 232 -22.87 10.27 -13.03
N SER A 233 -23.72 9.33 -12.66
CA SER A 233 -23.49 8.45 -11.51
C SER A 233 -23.85 7.01 -11.83
N LEU A 234 -23.23 6.06 -11.13
CA LEU A 234 -23.51 4.64 -11.29
C LEU A 234 -24.63 4.19 -10.36
N VAL A 235 -25.64 3.54 -10.94
CA VAL A 235 -26.77 3.00 -10.18
C VAL A 235 -27.07 1.56 -10.57
N SER A 236 -27.61 0.79 -9.62
CA SER A 236 -27.97 -0.61 -9.86
C SER A 236 -29.29 -0.77 -10.63
N THR A 237 -30.21 0.15 -10.39
CA THR A 237 -31.57 0.11 -10.92
C THR A 237 -32.00 1.50 -11.36
N PRO A 238 -32.61 1.65 -12.55
CA PRO A 238 -33.26 2.89 -12.93
C PRO A 238 -34.39 3.19 -11.97
N ASN A 239 -34.47 4.43 -11.49
CA ASN A 239 -35.64 4.93 -10.77
C ASN A 239 -36.33 5.96 -11.68
N GLU A 240 -37.65 6.01 -11.68
CA GLU A 240 -38.37 7.04 -12.44
C GLU A 240 -38.27 8.38 -11.73
N ILE A 241 -37.15 9.07 -11.96
CA ILE A 241 -36.90 10.43 -11.47
C ILE A 241 -37.00 11.38 -12.67
N GLU A 242 -37.74 12.46 -12.53
CA GLU A 242 -37.88 13.49 -13.55
C GLU A 242 -36.51 14.05 -13.96
N HIS A 243 -36.35 14.43 -15.24
CA HIS A 243 -35.09 14.94 -15.79
C HIS A 243 -33.87 14.01 -15.68
N THR A 244 -34.12 12.70 -15.57
CA THR A 244 -33.07 11.68 -15.53
C THR A 244 -33.11 10.79 -16.77
N LYS A 245 -31.93 10.50 -17.34
CA LYS A 245 -31.76 9.49 -18.40
C LYS A 245 -30.86 8.36 -17.90
N TYR A 246 -31.10 7.14 -18.38
CA TYR A 246 -30.31 5.97 -17.99
C TYR A 246 -29.67 5.32 -19.22
N TYR A 247 -28.37 5.05 -19.12
CA TYR A 247 -27.61 4.31 -20.13
C TYR A 247 -27.18 2.98 -19.55
N LYS A 248 -27.65 1.87 -20.13
CA LYS A 248 -27.31 0.54 -19.65
C LYS A 248 -25.84 0.23 -19.88
N ILE A 249 -25.12 -0.18 -18.83
CA ILE A 249 -23.72 -0.63 -18.91
C ILE A 249 -23.66 -2.15 -18.99
N ASP A 250 -24.28 -2.83 -18.03
CA ASP A 250 -24.36 -4.28 -17.96
C ASP A 250 -25.72 -4.75 -17.41
N ASN A 251 -25.81 -6.00 -16.95
CA ASN A 251 -27.06 -6.56 -16.42
C ASN A 251 -27.53 -5.89 -15.13
N ASN A 252 -26.61 -5.38 -14.31
CA ASN A 252 -26.86 -4.90 -12.96
C ASN A 252 -26.46 -3.43 -12.74
N ASN A 253 -25.98 -2.75 -13.79
CA ASN A 253 -25.44 -1.39 -13.69
C ASN A 253 -25.92 -0.49 -14.84
N TYR A 254 -26.28 0.73 -14.47
CA TYR A 254 -26.68 1.80 -15.37
C TYR A 254 -25.89 3.06 -15.04
N LEU A 255 -25.54 3.83 -16.07
CA LEU A 255 -25.06 5.20 -15.95
C LEU A 255 -26.29 6.11 -15.92
N GLN A 256 -26.57 6.70 -14.78
CA GLN A 256 -27.59 7.70 -14.59
C GLN A 256 -27.04 9.05 -15.03
N LEU A 257 -27.75 9.75 -15.91
CA LEU A 257 -27.52 11.16 -16.24
C LEU A 257 -28.64 11.97 -15.61
N ARG A 258 -28.30 12.78 -14.62
CA ARG A 258 -29.22 13.68 -13.90
C ARG A 258 -28.91 15.13 -14.26
N ILE A 259 -29.93 15.89 -14.68
CA ILE A 259 -29.80 17.33 -14.86
C ILE A 259 -29.78 17.98 -13.46
N ILE A 260 -28.81 18.85 -13.22
CA ILE A 260 -28.69 19.64 -11.99
C ILE A 260 -29.33 21.01 -12.25
N ASN A 261 -30.41 21.33 -11.54
CA ASN A 261 -30.99 22.67 -11.53
C ASN A 261 -30.33 23.49 -10.40
N ASP A 262 -30.12 24.79 -10.62
CA ASP A 262 -29.45 25.68 -9.65
C ASP A 262 -30.14 25.74 -8.27
N THR A 263 -31.40 25.29 -8.16
CA THR A 263 -32.15 25.19 -6.90
C THR A 263 -31.76 23.99 -6.02
N ASP A 264 -31.02 23.01 -6.52
CA ASP A 264 -30.65 21.80 -5.77
C ASP A 264 -29.46 22.02 -4.80
N PHE A 265 -28.79 23.18 -4.85
CA PHE A 265 -27.65 23.52 -3.97
C PHE A 265 -28.03 24.05 -2.57
N ASN A 266 -29.32 24.32 -2.32
CA ASN A 266 -29.80 24.93 -1.07
C ASN A 266 -30.53 23.94 -0.12
N LYS A 267 -30.22 22.64 -0.20
CA LYS A 267 -30.73 21.63 0.75
C LYS A 267 -29.61 20.82 1.38
#